data_AF-A0A846TMT5-F1
#
_entry.id   AF-A0A846TMT5-F1
#
_cell.length_a   1.000
_cell.length_b   1.000
_cell.length_c   1.000
_cell.angle_alpha   90.00
_cell.angle_beta   90.00
_cell.angle_gamma   90.00
#
_symmetry.space_group_name_H-M   'P 1'
#
loop_
_entity.id
_entity.type
_entity.pdbx_description
1 polymer ?
#
loop_
_entity_poly.entity_id
_entity_poly.type
_entity_poly.pdbx_seq_one_letter_code
_entity_poly.pdbx_strand_id
1 'polypeptide(L)' 'MDKKRAAFFSIFLFLAINVFSLSNAIEGYYGHEDERVYGAIIVALISTILATTAFFIWKKAEYKK' A
#
# COMPACT_ATOMS: atom_id res chain seq x y z
N MET A 1 -20.57 -6.13 2.78
CA MET A 1 -19.83 -4.89 3.06
C MET A 1 -19.93 -4.01 1.83
N ASP A 2 -20.40 -2.76 1.95
CA ASP A 2 -20.60 -1.88 0.79
C ASP A 2 -19.28 -1.62 0.05
N LYS A 3 -19.34 -1.50 -1.28
CA LYS A 3 -18.16 -1.25 -2.12
C LYS A 3 -17.34 -0.03 -1.67
N LYS A 4 -18.03 1.01 -1.15
CA LYS A 4 -17.43 2.19 -0.52
C LYS A 4 -16.62 1.82 0.72
N ARG A 5 -17.22 1.08 1.66
CA ARG A 5 -16.56 0.67 2.91
C ARG A 5 -15.37 -0.24 2.62
N ALA A 6 -15.53 -1.19 1.70
CA ALA A 6 -14.45 -2.07 1.27
C ALA A 6 -13.26 -1.26 0.70
N ALA A 7 -13.51 -0.35 -0.24
CA ALA A 7 -12.46 0.51 -0.80
C ALA A 7 -11.78 1.37 0.27
N PHE A 8 -12.54 1.93 1.21
CA PHE A 8 -11.99 2.71 2.33
C PHE A 8 -11.05 1.85 3.19
N PHE A 9 -11.50 0.68 3.65
CA PHE A 9 -10.66 -0.22 4.45
C PHE A 9 -9.43 -0.71 3.69
N SER A 10 -9.54 -0.97 2.39
CA SER A 10 -8.40 -1.37 1.56
C SER A 10 -7.30 -0.30 1.51
N ILE A 11 -7.63 0.99 1.57
CA ILE A 11 -6.61 2.07 1.63
C ILE A 11 -5.73 1.89 2.86
N PHE A 12 -6.33 1.70 4.04
CA PHE A 12 -5.58 1.49 5.28
C PHE A 12 -4.76 0.20 5.26
N LEU A 13 -5.33 -0.87 4.72
CA LEU A 13 -4.61 -2.14 4.58
C LEU A 13 -3.35 -1.98 3.72
N PHE A 14 -3.48 -1.35 2.55
CA PHE A 14 -2.35 -1.14 1.65
C PHE A 14 -1.33 -0.16 2.23
N LEU A 15 -1.76 0.87 2.95
CA LEU A 15 -0.86 1.76 3.68
C LEU A 15 -0.08 1.03 4.78
N ALA A 16 -0.73 0.14 5.54
CA ALA A 16 -0.05 -0.64 6.57
C ALA A 16 1.01 -1.58 5.98
N ILE A 17 0.67 -2.27 4.88
CA ILE A 17 1.63 -3.08 4.11
C ILE A 17 2.79 -2.22 3.62
N ASN A 18 2.51 -1.03 3.08
CA ASN A 18 3.51 -0.12 2.57
C ASN A 18 4.52 0.32 3.64
N VAL A 19 4.03 0.75 4.81
CA VAL A 19 4.86 1.16 5.94
C VAL A 19 5.75 0.01 6.41
N PHE A 20 5.17 -1.19 6.56
CA PHE A 20 5.93 -2.37 6.96
C PHE A 20 7.01 -2.76 5.93
N SER A 21 6.69 -2.68 4.63
CA SER A 21 7.65 -2.92 3.56
C SER A 21 8.78 -1.89 3.60
N LEU A 22 8.49 -0.61 3.80
CA LEU A 22 9.53 0.41 3.84
C LEU A 22 10.48 0.22 5.04
N SER A 23 9.97 -0.16 6.21
CA SER A 23 10.81 -0.54 7.35
C SER A 23 11.75 -1.71 7.02
N ASN A 24 11.25 -2.74 6.33
CA ASN A 24 12.07 -3.86 5.88
C ASN A 24 13.13 -3.44 4.85
N ALA A 25 12.83 -2.48 3.98
CA ALA A 25 13.81 -1.94 3.04
C ALA A 25 14.94 -1.19 3.78
N ILE A 26 14.59 -0.41 4.81
CA ILE A 26 15.56 0.29 5.65
C ILE A 26 16.45 -0.72 6.40
N GLU A 27 15.84 -1.73 7.03
CA GLU A 27 16.59 -2.78 7.74
C GLU A 27 17.50 -3.55 6.79
N GLY A 28 17.00 -3.94 5.61
CA GLY A 28 17.81 -4.62 4.59
C GLY A 28 18.98 -3.76 4.11
N TYR A 29 18.78 -2.45 3.96
CA TYR A 29 19.84 -1.54 3.55
C TYR A 29 20.97 -1.47 4.57
N TYR A 30 20.64 -1.34 5.86
CA TYR A 30 21.62 -1.36 6.95
C TYR A 30 22.25 -2.73 7.18
N GLY A 31 21.51 -3.81 6.87
CA GLY A 31 22.01 -5.18 6.92
C GLY A 31 22.86 -5.58 5.70
N HIS A 32 23.00 -4.71 4.70
CA HIS A 32 23.61 -5.03 3.40
C HIS A 32 22.93 -6.22 2.67
N GLU A 33 21.62 -6.36 2.84
CA GLU A 33 20.76 -7.40 2.27
C GLU A 33 20.03 -6.90 1.01
N ASP A 34 20.74 -6.74 -0.11
CA ASP A 34 20.20 -6.13 -1.33
C ASP A 34 18.90 -6.79 -1.82
N GLU A 35 18.81 -8.12 -1.79
CA GLU A 35 17.59 -8.86 -2.19
C GLU A 35 16.38 -8.46 -1.35
N ARG A 36 16.57 -8.27 -0.04
CA ARG A 36 15.52 -7.83 0.88
C ARG A 36 15.10 -6.40 0.57
N VAL A 37 16.05 -5.52 0.27
CA VAL A 37 15.77 -4.13 -0.12
C VAL A 37 14.92 -4.08 -1.39
N TYR A 38 15.35 -4.75 -2.45
CA TYR A 38 14.62 -4.75 -3.72
C TYR A 38 13.23 -5.37 -3.58
N GLY A 39 13.12 -6.51 -2.89
CA GLY A 39 11.84 -7.15 -2.62
C GLY A 39 10.88 -6.25 -1.84
N ALA A 40 11.38 -5.62 -0.77
CA ALA A 40 10.60 -4.70 0.05
C ALA A 40 10.15 -3.44 -0.72
N ILE A 41 11.03 -2.86 -1.56
CA ILE A 41 10.68 -1.71 -2.40
C ILE A 41 9.61 -2.08 -3.44
N ILE A 42 9.71 -3.25 -4.08
CA ILE A 42 8.69 -3.71 -5.03
C ILE A 42 7.32 -3.80 -4.35
N VAL A 43 7.24 -4.40 -3.16
CA VAL A 43 5.99 -4.50 -2.39
C VAL A 43 5.47 -3.11 -1.98
N ALA A 44 6.36 -2.19 -1.61
CA ALA A 44 5.99 -0.81 -1.32
C ALA A 44 5.39 -0.11 -2.56
N LEU A 45 6.00 -0.25 -3.74
CA LEU A 45 5.47 0.35 -4.97
C LEU A 45 4.09 -0.21 -5.34
N ILE A 46 3.93 -1.54 -5.27
CA ILE A 46 2.65 -2.20 -5.57
C ILE A 46 1.56 -1.74 -4.59
N SER A 47 1.85 -1.73 -3.28
CA SER A 47 0.89 -1.29 -2.26
C SER A 47 0.49 0.18 -2.43
N THR A 48 1.40 1.07 -2.84
CA THR A 48 1.07 2.46 -3.19
C THR A 48 0.09 2.56 -4.36
N ILE A 49 0.31 1.78 -5.42
CA ILE A 49 -0.59 1.75 -6.59
C ILE A 49 -1.98 1.24 -6.18
N LEU A 50 -2.04 0.18 -5.37
CA LEU A 50 -3.29 -0.39 -4.88
C LEU A 50 -4.04 0.57 -3.94
N ALA A 51 -3.34 1.25 -3.01
CA ALA A 51 -3.91 2.26 -2.14
C ALA A 51 -4.50 3.43 -2.95
N THR A 52 -3.76 3.89 -3.96
CA THR A 52 -4.19 4.97 -4.86
C THR A 52 -5.42 4.57 -5.67
N THR A 53 -5.45 3.34 -6.19
CA THR A 53 -6.61 2.80 -6.91
C THR A 53 -7.83 2.69 -6.00
N ALA A 54 -7.65 2.17 -4.78
CA ALA A 54 -8.71 2.10 -3.78
C ALA A 54 -9.25 3.49 -3.41
N PHE A 55 -8.37 4.50 -3.29
CA PHE A 55 -8.76 5.89 -3.09
C PHE A 55 -9.64 6.42 -4.21
N PHE A 56 -9.28 6.20 -5.48
CA PHE A 56 -10.12 6.63 -6.61
C PHE A 56 -11.47 5.92 -6.65
N ILE A 57 -11.52 4.62 -6.32
CA ILE A 57 -12.78 3.87 -6.21
C ILE A 57 -13.65 4.43 -5.10
N TRP A 58 -13.08 4.64 -3.91
CA TRP A 58 -13.78 5.21 -2.77
C TRP A 58 -14.30 6.62 -3.10
N LYS A 59 -13.45 7.50 -3.64
CA LYS A 59 -13.82 8.86 -4.05
C LYS A 59 -14.98 8.83 -5.05
N LYS A 60 -14.92 7.97 -6.07
CA LYS A 60 -16.01 7.84 -7.06
C LYS A 60 -17.31 7.36 -6.42
N ALA A 61 -17.24 6.48 -5.42
CA ALA A 61 -18.42 5.99 -4.70
C ALA A 61 -18.99 7.01 -3.71
N GLU A 62 -18.13 7.85 -3.10
CA GLU A 62 -18.53 8.92 -2.18
C GLU A 62 -19.22 10.07 -2.89
N TYR A 63 -18.65 10.50 -4.02
CA TYR A 63 -19.09 11.70 -4.73
C TYR A 63 -19.93 11.41 -5.97
N LYS A 64 -20.30 10.14 -6.23
CA LYS A 64 -21.40 9.83 -7.14
C LYS A 64 -22.70 10.26 -6.46
N LYS A 65 -23.16 11.48 -6.78
CA LYS A 65 -24.59 11.81 -6.74
C LYS A 65 -25.30 11.07 -7.87
#